data_AF-A0A560KZK5-F1
#
_entry.id   AF-A0A560KZK5-F1
#
_cell.length_a   1.000
_cell.length_b   1.000
_cell.length_c   1.000
_cell.angle_alpha   90.00
_cell.angle_beta   90.00
_cell.angle_gamma   90.00
#
_symmetry.space_group_name_H-M   'P 1'
#
loop_
_entity.id
_entity.type
_entity.pdbx_description
1 polymer ?
#
loop_
_entity_poly.entity_id
_entity_poly.type
_entity_poly.pdbx_seq_one_letter_code
_entity_poly.pdbx_strand_id
1 'polypeptide(L)'
;MFDFQDLFQWDRFITPTIIKTFYWLVIAVIVLFGISGILWSLTAMAISPFVGFIQLLASIASVFVGIVFSRIIAEFILIVFRINEHLGAIRDRDAGMH
;
A
#
# COMPACT_ATOMS: atom_id res chain seq x y z
N MET A 1 -18.25 10.78 25.98
CA MET A 1 -17.91 9.35 26.02
C MET A 1 -17.73 8.94 24.57
N PHE A 2 -16.48 8.82 24.10
CA PHE A 2 -16.19 8.42 22.73
C PHE A 2 -16.48 6.92 22.63
N ASP A 3 -17.59 6.59 21.98
CA ASP A 3 -18.01 5.21 21.83
C ASP A 3 -17.20 4.59 20.69
N PHE A 4 -16.17 3.82 21.06
CA PHE A 4 -15.31 3.11 20.10
C PHE A 4 -16.08 2.06 19.29
N GLN A 5 -17.30 1.71 19.70
CA GLN A 5 -18.17 0.80 18.97
C GLN A 5 -18.79 1.45 17.72
N ASP A 6 -18.99 2.79 17.73
CA ASP A 6 -19.48 3.54 16.56
C ASP A 6 -18.39 3.73 15.49
N LEU A 7 -17.12 3.77 15.92
CA LEU A 7 -15.96 3.72 15.02
C LEU A 7 -15.84 2.39 14.27
N PHE A 8 -16.40 1.30 14.81
CA PHE A 8 -16.38 -0.04 14.20
C PHE A 8 -17.60 -0.34 13.32
N GLN A 9 -18.70 0.43 13.42
CA GLN A 9 -19.82 0.38 12.47
C GLN A 9 -19.55 1.17 11.17
N TRP A 10 -18.42 1.89 11.11
CA TRP A 10 -17.99 2.71 9.97
C TRP A 10 -17.23 1.94 8.86
N ASP A 11 -17.03 0.63 9.00
CA ASP A 11 -16.17 -0.18 8.10
C ASP A 11 -16.63 -0.22 6.63
N ARG A 12 -17.93 -0.11 6.34
CA ARG A 12 -18.42 -0.18 4.94
C ARG A 12 -18.09 1.09 4.12
N PHE A 13 -18.00 2.27 4.77
CA PHE A 13 -17.74 3.54 4.07
C PHE A 13 -16.32 4.10 4.28
N ILE A 14 -15.65 3.76 5.39
CA ILE A 14 -14.25 4.14 5.62
C ILE A 14 -13.32 3.47 4.63
N THR A 15 -13.50 2.16 4.44
CA THR A 15 -12.55 1.29 3.75
C THR A 15 -12.11 1.80 2.38
N PRO A 16 -13.01 2.22 1.45
CA PRO A 16 -12.58 2.71 0.14
C PRO A 16 -11.74 4.01 0.22
N THR A 17 -12.01 4.87 1.20
CA THR A 17 -11.30 6.15 1.38
C THR A 17 -9.92 5.94 2.02
N ILE A 18 -9.82 5.09 3.04
CA ILE A 18 -8.55 4.78 3.70
C ILE A 18 -7.56 4.12 2.75
N ILE A 19 -8.01 3.19 1.90
CA ILE A 19 -7.12 2.50 0.97
C ILE A 19 -6.48 3.46 -0.02
N LYS A 20 -7.22 4.47 -0.50
CA LYS A 20 -6.67 5.50 -1.40
C LYS A 20 -5.58 6.32 -0.73
N THR A 21 -5.80 6.72 0.53
CA THR A 21 -4.80 7.45 1.33
C THR A 21 -3.57 6.58 1.59
N PHE A 22 -3.77 5.31 1.94
CA PHE A 22 -2.71 4.35 2.18
C PHE A 22 -1.87 4.09 0.94
N TYR A 23 -2.48 3.96 -0.24
CA TYR A 23 -1.79 3.81 -1.51
C TYR A 23 -0.84 4.99 -1.80
N TRP A 24 -1.31 6.23 -1.61
CA TRP A 24 -0.48 7.41 -1.77
C TRP A 24 0.68 7.47 -0.76
N LEU A 25 0.42 7.06 0.48
CA LEU A 25 1.44 6.94 1.52
C LEU A 25 2.51 5.91 1.14
N VAL A 26 2.13 4.74 0.65
CA VAL A 26 3.06 3.71 0.19
C VAL A 26 3.90 4.20 -0.98
N ILE A 27 3.32 4.91 -1.96
CA ILE A 27 4.11 5.53 -3.04
C ILE A 27 5.12 6.53 -2.48
N ALA A 28 4.69 7.42 -1.58
CA ALA A 28 5.58 8.41 -0.99
C ALA A 28 6.76 7.73 -0.29
N VAL A 29 6.50 6.65 0.45
CA VAL A 29 7.53 5.83 1.09
C VAL A 29 8.47 5.20 0.07
N ILE A 30 7.96 4.60 -1.01
CA ILE A 30 8.80 4.02 -2.08
C ILE A 30 9.69 5.07 -2.73
N VAL A 31 9.17 6.27 -3.00
CA VAL A 31 9.94 7.36 -3.58
C VAL A 31 11.02 7.85 -2.62
N LEU A 32 10.69 8.03 -1.33
CA LEU A 32 11.67 8.41 -0.30
C LEU A 32 12.76 7.35 -0.16
N PHE A 33 12.40 6.07 -0.12
CA PHE A 33 13.37 4.98 -0.11
C PHE A 33 14.24 4.96 -1.37
N GLY A 34 13.64 5.21 -2.54
CA GLY A 34 14.37 5.33 -3.80
C GLY A 34 15.43 6.43 -3.78
N ILE A 35 15.06 7.62 -3.32
CA ILE A 35 15.99 8.75 -3.18
C ILE A 35 17.08 8.41 -2.17
N SER A 36 16.71 7.83 -1.02
CA SER A 36 17.69 7.41 -0.02
C SER A 36 18.66 6.36 -0.57
N GLY A 37 18.18 5.38 -1.34
CA GLY A 37 19.00 4.34 -1.95
C GLY A 37 19.99 4.91 -2.97
N ILE A 38 19.59 5.93 -3.73
CA ILE A 38 20.50 6.66 -4.62
C ILE A 38 21.61 7.37 -3.82
N LEU A 39 21.26 8.08 -2.74
CA LEU A 39 22.25 8.75 -1.90
C LEU A 39 23.23 7.76 -1.25
N TRP A 40 22.72 6.63 -0.76
CA TRP A 40 23.54 5.54 -0.21
C TRP A 40 24.43 4.88 -1.26
N SER A 41 23.95 4.72 -2.50
CA SER A 41 24.77 4.17 -3.57
C SER A 41 25.95 5.08 -3.93
N LEU A 42 25.76 6.39 -3.84
CA LEU A 42 26.82 7.37 -4.10
C LEU A 42 27.89 7.36 -3.00
N THR A 43 27.52 7.18 -1.73
CA THR A 43 28.51 7.02 -0.65
C THR A 43 29.23 5.68 -0.74
N ALA A 44 28.54 4.62 -1.17
CA ALA A 44 29.16 3.31 -1.40
C ALA A 44 30.23 3.35 -2.51
N MET A 45 30.08 4.23 -3.52
CA MET A 45 31.10 4.44 -4.55
C MET A 45 32.42 4.97 -4.00
N ALA A 46 32.41 5.66 -2.85
CA ALA A 46 33.64 6.14 -2.21
C ALA A 46 34.50 5.01 -1.63
N ILE A 47 33.88 3.87 -1.29
CA ILE A 47 34.60 2.67 -0.81
C ILE A 47 34.93 1.76 -2.00
N SER A 48 33.95 1.48 -2.85
CA SER A 48 34.12 0.66 -4.04
C SER A 48 33.23 1.19 -5.18
N PRO A 49 33.82 1.83 -6.20
CA PRO A 49 33.06 2.41 -7.31
C PRO A 49 32.18 1.38 -8.04
N PHE A 50 32.65 0.14 -8.19
CA PHE A 50 31.92 -0.92 -8.88
C PHE A 50 30.67 -1.37 -8.12
N VAL A 51 30.80 -1.54 -6.80
CA VAL A 51 29.68 -1.93 -5.93
C VAL A 51 28.63 -0.82 -5.88
N GLY A 52 29.07 0.44 -5.68
CA GLY A 52 28.17 1.58 -5.66
C GLY A 52 27.41 1.76 -6.98
N PHE A 53 28.06 1.48 -8.13
CA PHE A 53 27.40 1.54 -9.44
C PHE A 53 26.29 0.48 -9.60
N ILE A 54 26.56 -0.77 -9.23
CA ILE A 54 25.53 -1.83 -9.25
C ILE A 54 24.39 -1.46 -8.30
N GLN A 55 24.70 -0.94 -7.12
CA GLN A 55 23.71 -0.56 -6.13
C GLN A 55 22.84 0.62 -6.58
N LEU A 56 23.40 1.57 -7.34
CA LEU A 56 22.65 2.68 -7.95
C LEU A 56 21.63 2.15 -8.96
N LEU A 57 22.05 1.25 -9.86
CA LEU A 57 21.15 0.62 -10.83
C LEU A 57 20.06 -0.20 -10.13
N ALA A 58 20.43 -0.95 -9.09
CA ALA A 58 19.49 -1.73 -8.29
C ALA A 58 18.49 -0.84 -7.55
N SER A 59 18.92 0.31 -7.00
CA SER A 59 18.03 1.27 -6.33
C SER A 59 16.99 1.81 -7.31
N ILE A 60 17.41 2.23 -8.51
CA ILE A 60 16.47 2.70 -9.54
C ILE A 60 15.49 1.59 -9.91
N ALA A 61 15.98 0.38 -10.20
CA ALA A 61 15.14 -0.77 -10.53
C ALA A 61 14.15 -1.10 -9.40
N SER A 62 14.57 -1.03 -8.14
CA SER A 62 13.73 -1.30 -6.97
C SER A 62 12.57 -0.31 -6.83
N VAL A 63 12.73 0.94 -7.23
CA VAL A 63 11.63 1.93 -7.23
C VAL A 63 10.57 1.53 -8.26
N PHE A 64 10.98 1.17 -9.48
CA PHE A 64 10.05 0.70 -10.51
C PHE A 64 9.29 -0.55 -10.05
N VAL A 65 10.02 -1.55 -9.54
CA VAL A 65 9.42 -2.78 -9.00
C VAL A 65 8.49 -2.45 -7.83
N GLY A 66 8.91 -1.58 -6.91
CA GLY A 66 8.12 -1.17 -5.76
C GLY A 66 6.80 -0.50 -6.16
N ILE A 67 6.80 0.39 -7.14
CA ILE A 67 5.58 1.06 -7.64
C ILE A 67 4.61 0.04 -8.25
N VAL A 68 5.12 -0.88 -9.08
CA VAL A 68 4.29 -1.94 -9.69
C VAL A 68 3.73 -2.87 -8.62
N PHE A 69 4.56 -3.28 -7.66
CA PHE A 69 4.14 -4.19 -6.59
C PHE A 69 3.11 -3.54 -5.66
N SER A 70 3.28 -2.25 -5.36
CA SER A 70 2.31 -1.45 -4.59
C SER A 70 0.93 -1.44 -5.25
N ARG A 71 0.86 -1.31 -6.58
CA ARG A 71 -0.41 -1.41 -7.34
C ARG A 71 -1.06 -2.77 -7.17
N ILE A 72 -0.30 -3.85 -7.34
CA ILE A 72 -0.80 -5.23 -7.23
C ILE A 72 -1.38 -5.47 -5.83
N ILE A 73 -0.66 -5.05 -4.77
CA ILE A 73 -1.13 -5.20 -3.39
C ILE A 73 -2.39 -4.36 -3.15
N ALA A 74 -2.40 -3.10 -3.58
CA ALA A 74 -3.54 -2.21 -3.37
C ALA A 74 -4.81 -2.75 -4.06
N GLU A 75 -4.68 -3.27 -5.28
CA GLU A 75 -5.79 -3.93 -5.99
C GLU A 75 -6.24 -5.21 -5.29
N PHE A 76 -5.31 -6.05 -4.83
CA PHE A 76 -5.64 -7.26 -4.08
C PHE A 76 -6.43 -6.96 -2.80
N ILE A 77 -5.98 -5.96 -2.02
CA ILE A 77 -6.68 -5.51 -0.81
C ILE A 77 -8.09 -5.02 -1.17
N LEU A 78 -8.24 -4.21 -2.22
CA LEU A 78 -9.55 -3.71 -2.67
C LEU A 78 -10.51 -4.83 -3.08
N ILE A 79 -10.00 -5.85 -3.77
CA ILE A 79 -10.79 -7.02 -4.19
C ILE A 79 -11.30 -7.78 -2.97
N VAL A 80 -10.43 -8.06 -1.99
CA VAL A 80 -10.82 -8.75 -0.75
C VAL A 80 -11.90 -7.99 0.01
N PHE A 81 -11.73 -6.67 0.16
CA PHE A 81 -12.75 -5.84 0.81
C PHE A 81 -14.07 -5.81 0.04
N ARG A 82 -14.02 -5.68 -1.29
CA ARG A 82 -15.22 -5.69 -2.14
C ARG A 82 -15.99 -7.02 -2.02
N ILE A 83 -15.29 -8.14 -1.90
CA ILE A 83 -15.92 -9.45 -1.68
C ILE A 83 -16.63 -9.49 -0.32
N ASN A 84 -15.99 -9.01 0.74
CA ASN A 84 -16.61 -8.96 2.07
C ASN A 84 -17.89 -8.11 2.07
N GLU A 85 -17.86 -6.96 1.39
CA GLU A 85 -19.03 -6.09 1.26
C GLU A 85 -20.21 -6.79 0.55
N HIS A 86 -19.95 -7.49 -0.56
CA HIS A 86 -20.98 -8.24 -1.26
C HIS A 86 -21.56 -9.39 -0.43
N LEU A 87 -20.75 -10.11 0.33
CA LEU A 87 -21.21 -11.19 1.22
C LEU A 87 -22.06 -10.65 2.37
N GLY A 88 -21.69 -9.49 2.93
CA GLY A 88 -22.50 -8.80 3.93
C GLY A 88 -23.88 -8.39 3.40
N ALA A 89 -23.96 -7.94 2.16
CA ALA A 89 -25.24 -7.55 1.53
C ALA A 89 -26.17 -8.75 1.25
N ILE A 90 -25.63 -9.94 1.03
CA ILE A 90 -26.44 -11.17 0.87
C ILE A 90 -27.03 -11.58 2.22
N ARG A 91 -26.25 -11.50 3.31
CA ARG A 91 -26.71 -11.83 4.67
C ARG A 91 -27.87 -10.94 5.13
N ASP A 92 -27.81 -9.63 4.87
CA ASP A 92 -28.89 -8.70 5.24
C ASP A 92 -30.17 -8.95 4.42
N ARG A 93 -30.06 -9.45 3.19
CA ARG A 93 -31.23 -9.80 2.36
C ARG A 93 -31.93 -11.06 2.86
N ASP A 94 -31.20 -12.07 3.31
CA ASP A 94 -31.79 -13.28 3.91
C ASP A 94 -32.43 -12.99 5.28
N ALA A 95 -31.86 -12.06 6.07
CA ALA A 95 -32.40 -11.68 7.37
C ALA A 95 -33.72 -10.88 7.29
N GLY A 96 -34.02 -10.23 6.18
CA GLY A 96 -35.25 -9.45 5.97
C GLY A 96 -36.44 -10.24 5.41
N MET A 97 -36.28 -11.53 5.12
CA MET A 97 -37.34 -12.41 4.60
C MET A 97 -37.97 -13.33 5.66
N HIS A 98 -37.65 -13.14 6.94
CA HIS A 98 -38.26 -13.81 8.09
C HIS A 98 -38.86 -12.77 9.06
#